data_AF-A0A527A0Z1-F1
#
_entry.id   AF-A0A527A0Z1-F1
#
_cell.length_a   1.000
_cell.length_b   1.000
_cell.length_c   1.000
_cell.angle_alpha   90.00
_cell.angle_beta   90.00
_cell.angle_gamma   90.00
#
_symmetry.space_group_name_H-M   'P 1'
#
loop_
_entity.id
_entity.type
_entity.pdbx_description
1 polymer ?
#
loop_
_entity_poly.entity_id
_entity_poly.type
_entity_poly.pdbx_seq_one_letter_code
_entity_poly.pdbx_strand_id
1 'polypeptide(L)'
;KRIGYGRVEGPIKFVEKRVKGFMFDCRMCGQCVLSSTGMSCPMNCPKQLRNGPCGGVRANGNCEVEPDMPCVWVKAWEGSRNMVHGDKILDVQKPVDQSLRETSAWLRVTAQAAAAREAARNVPKPGAPA
;
A
#
# COMPACT_ATOMS: atom_id res chain seq x y z
N LYS A 1 -4.12 11.20 -28.88
CA LYS A 1 -2.85 11.53 -28.19
C LYS A 1 -2.88 10.94 -26.78
N ARG A 2 -2.21 9.80 -26.53
CA ARG A 2 -2.09 9.24 -25.16
C ARG A 2 -1.20 10.18 -24.35
N ILE A 3 -1.70 10.69 -23.23
CA ILE A 3 -0.93 11.53 -22.32
C ILE A 3 0.18 10.65 -21.71
N GLY A 4 1.44 11.05 -21.88
CA GLY A 4 2.59 10.30 -21.39
C GLY A 4 2.63 10.25 -19.86
N TYR A 5 2.95 9.07 -19.33
CA TYR A 5 2.94 8.73 -17.90
C TYR A 5 3.67 9.76 -17.02
N GLY A 6 4.84 10.25 -17.46
CA GLY A 6 5.63 11.24 -16.72
C GLY A 6 4.99 12.64 -16.62
N ARG A 7 4.14 13.04 -17.58
CA ARG A 7 3.48 14.36 -17.54
C ARG A 7 2.31 14.42 -16.55
N VAL A 8 1.65 13.29 -16.30
CA VAL A 8 0.52 13.18 -15.36
C VAL A 8 0.98 12.84 -13.94
N GLU A 9 2.20 12.32 -13.78
CA GLU A 9 2.72 11.90 -12.48
C GLU A 9 2.91 13.06 -11.50
N GLY A 10 3.43 14.19 -11.95
CA GLY A 10 3.61 15.39 -11.11
C GLY A 10 2.31 15.87 -10.42
N PRO A 11 1.25 16.22 -11.17
CA PRO A 11 0.00 16.71 -10.57
C PRO A 11 -0.71 15.64 -9.73
N ILE A 12 -0.70 14.37 -10.15
CA ILE A 12 -1.34 13.29 -9.39
C ILE A 12 -0.61 13.03 -8.08
N LYS A 13 0.73 13.03 -8.06
CA LYS A 13 1.52 12.92 -6.83
C LYS A 13 1.16 14.00 -5.82
N PHE A 14 0.98 15.24 -6.28
CA PHE A 14 0.64 16.37 -5.41
C PHE A 14 -0.73 16.18 -4.75
N VAL A 15 -1.74 15.80 -5.52
CA VAL A 15 -3.09 15.52 -5.00
C VAL A 15 -3.06 14.32 -4.06
N GLU A 16 -2.39 13.24 -4.47
CA GLU A 16 -2.29 12.00 -3.68
C GLU A 16 -1.60 12.26 -2.34
N LYS A 17 -0.48 13.01 -2.33
CA LYS A 17 0.26 13.37 -1.12
C LYS A 17 -0.57 14.23 -0.17
N ARG A 18 -1.32 15.21 -0.69
CA ARG A 18 -2.18 16.06 0.16
C ARG A 18 -3.36 15.31 0.74
N VAL A 19 -4.11 14.59 -0.08
CA VAL A 19 -5.32 13.89 0.37
C VAL A 19 -4.96 12.73 1.30
N LYS A 20 -4.02 11.86 0.90
CA LYS A 20 -3.65 10.69 1.72
C LYS A 20 -2.74 11.04 2.90
N GLY A 21 -1.94 12.09 2.78
CA GLY A 21 -1.17 12.63 3.91
C GLY A 21 -2.10 13.15 4.99
N PHE A 22 -3.09 13.96 4.62
CA PHE A 22 -4.06 14.51 5.56
C PHE A 22 -4.95 13.44 6.21
N MET A 23 -5.42 12.46 5.43
CA MET A 23 -6.38 11.47 5.95
C MET A 23 -5.73 10.30 6.69
N PHE A 24 -4.52 9.87 6.30
CA PHE A 24 -3.95 8.59 6.75
C PHE A 24 -2.45 8.65 7.11
N ASP A 25 -1.87 9.85 7.23
CA ASP A 25 -0.42 10.07 7.42
C ASP A 25 0.44 9.24 6.45
N CYS A 26 0.08 9.28 5.16
CA CYS A 26 0.78 8.51 4.13
C CYS A 26 2.20 9.04 3.90
N ARG A 27 3.21 8.17 4.06
CA ARG A 27 4.64 8.46 3.80
C ARG A 27 5.11 8.17 2.37
N MET A 28 4.20 8.12 1.39
CA MET A 28 4.51 8.05 -0.03
C MET A 28 5.50 6.92 -0.44
N CYS A 29 5.32 5.69 0.06
CA CYS A 29 6.18 4.56 -0.30
C CYS A 29 5.98 4.00 -1.73
N GLY A 30 5.14 4.64 -2.55
CA GLY A 30 4.83 4.18 -3.92
C GLY A 30 4.02 2.88 -4.01
N GLN A 31 3.83 2.14 -2.90
CA GLN A 31 3.03 0.92 -2.87
C GLN A 31 2.05 0.90 -1.69
N CYS A 32 0.95 1.62 -1.91
CA CYS A 32 -0.15 1.75 -0.96
C CYS A 32 -0.79 0.38 -0.65
N VAL A 33 -0.85 0.04 0.65
CA VAL A 33 -1.51 -1.17 1.19
C VAL A 33 -2.55 -0.85 2.27
N LEU A 34 -3.01 0.41 2.35
CA LEU A 34 -3.95 0.87 3.38
C LEU A 34 -5.22 0.02 3.48
N SER A 35 -5.73 -0.46 2.34
CA SER A 35 -6.92 -1.31 2.29
C SER A 35 -6.73 -2.67 2.99
N SER A 36 -5.49 -3.14 3.10
CA SER A 36 -5.14 -4.39 3.76
C SER A 36 -4.70 -4.15 5.21
N THR A 37 -4.26 -2.95 5.56
CA THR A 37 -3.72 -2.60 6.88
C THR A 37 -4.67 -1.73 7.71
N GLY A 38 -5.98 -1.93 7.58
CA GLY A 38 -6.95 -1.23 8.44
C GLY A 38 -6.93 0.29 8.31
N MET A 39 -6.60 0.81 7.12
CA MET A 39 -6.35 2.24 6.86
C MET A 39 -5.16 2.86 7.62
N SER A 40 -4.33 2.04 8.28
CA SER A 40 -3.10 2.47 8.94
C SER A 40 -1.91 2.35 7.98
N CYS A 41 -1.12 3.42 7.81
CA CYS A 41 0.06 3.37 6.93
C CYS A 41 1.23 2.62 7.63
N PRO A 42 1.71 1.47 7.10
CA PRO A 42 2.81 0.72 7.72
C PRO A 42 4.14 1.48 7.75
N MET A 43 4.27 2.53 6.94
CA MET A 43 5.47 3.37 6.89
C MET A 43 5.60 4.32 8.08
N ASN A 44 4.54 4.45 8.90
CA ASN A 44 4.62 5.17 10.16
C ASN A 44 5.32 4.35 11.25
N CYS A 45 5.52 3.04 11.01
CA CYS A 45 6.32 2.22 11.91
C CYS A 45 7.80 2.60 11.76
N PRO A 46 8.55 2.82 12.86
CA PRO A 46 9.99 3.08 12.79
C PRO A 46 10.77 1.99 12.05
N LYS A 47 10.26 0.75 12.10
CA LYS A 47 10.82 -0.41 11.38
C LYS A 47 10.34 -0.54 9.93
N GLN A 48 9.39 0.29 9.50
CA GLN A 48 8.78 0.28 8.16
C GLN A 48 8.27 -1.11 7.72
N LEU A 49 7.81 -1.92 8.68
CA LEU A 49 7.33 -3.27 8.45
C LEU A 49 5.89 -3.24 7.91
N ARG A 50 5.66 -3.92 6.78
CA ARG A 50 4.32 -4.09 6.19
C ARG A 50 3.51 -5.21 6.81
N ASN A 51 4.19 -6.22 7.35
CA ASN A 51 3.59 -7.37 7.99
C ASN A 51 3.95 -7.31 9.48
N GLY A 52 3.00 -7.58 10.36
CA GLY A 52 3.22 -7.59 11.80
C GLY A 52 2.45 -8.69 12.52
N PRO A 53 2.47 -8.66 13.86
CA PRO A 53 3.28 -7.78 14.70
C PRO A 53 4.77 -8.16 14.67
N CYS A 54 5.65 -7.20 14.96
CA CYS A 54 7.10 -7.43 15.01
C CYS A 54 7.61 -8.08 16.31
N GLY A 55 6.72 -8.55 17.18
CA GLY A 55 7.04 -9.04 18.54
C GLY A 55 7.29 -7.92 19.56
N GLY A 56 7.77 -6.76 19.12
CA GLY A 56 8.07 -5.60 19.97
C GLY A 56 6.87 -4.72 20.37
N VAL A 57 5.69 -5.30 20.57
CA VAL A 57 4.52 -4.53 21.03
C VAL A 57 4.50 -4.57 22.55
N ARG A 58 4.53 -3.41 23.20
CA ARG A 58 4.44 -3.31 24.66
C ARG A 58 3.05 -3.74 25.15
N ALA A 59 2.95 -4.12 26.43
CA ALA A 59 1.69 -4.53 27.04
C ALA A 59 0.58 -3.46 26.97
N ASN A 60 0.96 -2.18 26.89
CA ASN A 60 0.05 -1.06 26.72
C ASN A 60 -0.36 -0.79 25.25
N GLY A 61 0.11 -1.61 24.29
CA GLY A 61 -0.16 -1.43 22.86
C GLY A 61 0.82 -0.52 22.11
N ASN A 62 1.86 0.01 22.79
CA ASN A 62 2.83 0.94 22.18
C ASN A 62 4.02 0.22 21.51
N CYS A 63 4.73 0.93 20.64
CA CYS A 63 5.88 0.42 19.89
C CYS A 63 7.14 0.30 20.75
N GLU A 64 7.90 -0.80 20.74
CA GLU A 64 9.15 -0.92 21.52
C GLU A 64 10.17 0.19 21.24
N VAL A 65 10.28 0.66 20.01
CA VAL A 65 11.31 1.64 19.60
C VAL A 65 10.98 3.03 20.13
N GLU A 66 9.69 3.40 20.10
CA GLU A 66 9.20 4.71 20.51
C GLU A 66 8.07 4.51 21.54
N PRO A 67 8.34 4.69 22.84
CA PRO A 67 7.37 4.36 23.88
C PRO A 67 6.08 5.16 23.90
N ASP A 68 6.12 6.39 23.40
CA ASP A 68 4.98 7.28 23.41
C ASP A 68 4.07 7.07 22.18
N MET A 69 4.50 6.29 21.18
CA MET A 69 3.71 6.03 19.99
C MET A 69 2.90 4.73 20.09
N PRO A 70 1.61 4.73 19.69
CA PRO A 70 0.85 3.49 19.55
C PRO A 70 1.46 2.62 18.45
N CYS A 71 1.44 1.31 18.62
CA CYS A 71 1.94 0.39 17.60
C CYS A 71 1.08 0.48 16.33
N VAL A 72 1.71 0.78 15.20
CA VAL A 72 1.06 0.90 13.89
C VAL A 72 0.31 -0.37 13.50
N TRP A 73 0.84 -1.56 13.85
CA TRP A 73 0.19 -2.83 13.57
C TRP A 73 -1.05 -3.07 14.45
N VAL A 74 -1.01 -2.66 15.72
CA VAL A 74 -2.19 -2.69 16.59
C VAL A 74 -3.29 -1.81 16.01
N LYS A 75 -2.94 -0.60 15.54
CA LYS A 75 -3.88 0.30 14.85
C LYS A 75 -4.41 -0.30 13.54
N ALA A 76 -3.55 -0.95 12.76
CA ALA A 76 -3.97 -1.67 11.56
C ALA A 76 -4.98 -2.77 11.87
N TRP A 77 -4.76 -3.54 12.94
CA TRP A 77 -5.66 -4.61 13.38
C TRP A 77 -6.99 -4.08 13.91
N GLU A 78 -6.97 -3.03 14.73
CA GLU A 78 -8.19 -2.34 15.18
C GLU A 78 -8.99 -1.81 14.00
N GLY A 79 -8.32 -1.17 13.03
CA GLY A 79 -8.95 -0.64 11.83
C GLY A 79 -9.52 -1.71 10.93
N SER A 80 -8.81 -2.83 10.72
CA SER A 80 -9.28 -3.91 9.84
C SER A 80 -10.56 -4.55 10.36
N ARG A 81 -10.72 -4.68 11.68
CA ARG A 81 -11.95 -5.19 12.31
C ARG A 81 -13.18 -4.31 12.04
N ASN A 82 -12.98 -3.04 11.70
CA ASN A 82 -14.04 -2.10 11.36
C ASN A 82 -14.27 -1.95 9.85
N MET A 83 -13.54 -2.69 9.02
CA MET A 83 -13.62 -2.63 7.56
C MET A 83 -14.35 -3.82 6.96
N VAL A 84 -15.06 -3.56 5.86
CA VAL A 84 -15.52 -4.62 4.96
C VAL A 84 -14.28 -5.23 4.29
N HIS A 85 -14.14 -6.55 4.34
CA HIS A 85 -12.92 -7.30 3.97
C HIS A 85 -11.71 -7.05 4.89
N GLY A 86 -11.94 -6.93 6.19
CA GLY A 86 -10.90 -6.79 7.22
C GLY A 86 -9.94 -7.97 7.33
N ASP A 87 -10.29 -9.12 6.76
CA ASP A 87 -9.47 -10.34 6.68
C ASP A 87 -8.20 -10.15 5.85
N LYS A 88 -8.15 -9.16 4.96
CA LYS A 88 -6.97 -8.83 4.13
C LYS A 88 -5.72 -8.45 4.93
N ILE A 89 -5.84 -8.18 6.22
CA ILE A 89 -4.68 -7.95 7.09
C ILE A 89 -3.86 -9.23 7.32
N LEU A 90 -4.47 -10.40 7.10
CA LEU A 90 -3.82 -11.70 7.19
C LEU A 90 -3.01 -12.03 5.92
N ASP A 91 -3.28 -11.33 4.81
CA ASP A 91 -2.56 -11.54 3.56
C ASP A 91 -1.13 -11.01 3.68
N VAL A 92 -0.15 -11.90 3.47
CA VAL A 92 1.26 -11.55 3.48
C VAL A 92 1.57 -10.57 2.35
N GLN A 93 1.91 -9.33 2.72
CA GLN A 93 2.28 -8.29 1.78
C GLN A 93 3.74 -8.43 1.36
N LYS A 94 4.03 -8.11 0.10
CA LYS A 94 5.40 -8.04 -0.40
C LYS A 94 6.21 -6.98 0.36
N PRO A 95 7.51 -7.20 0.59
CA PRO A 95 8.40 -6.18 1.13
C PRO A 95 8.28 -4.86 0.37
N VAL A 96 8.51 -3.75 1.09
CA VAL A 96 8.54 -2.42 0.46
C VAL A 96 9.73 -2.31 -0.47
N ASP A 97 9.46 -1.92 -1.71
CA ASP A 97 10.50 -1.51 -2.64
C ASP A 97 10.83 -0.03 -2.41
N GLN A 98 12.00 0.22 -1.82
CA GLN A 98 12.44 1.57 -1.47
C GLN A 98 12.80 2.42 -2.70
N SER A 99 13.06 1.80 -3.86
CA SER A 99 13.30 2.55 -5.12
C SER A 99 12.06 3.32 -5.59
N LEU A 100 10.87 2.92 -5.11
CA LEU A 100 9.58 3.52 -5.46
C LEU A 100 9.14 4.62 -4.49
N ARG A 101 9.98 5.05 -3.53
CA ARG A 101 9.65 6.17 -2.65
C ARG A 101 9.36 7.45 -3.44
N GLU A 102 8.42 8.24 -2.92
CA GLU A 102 7.92 9.47 -3.56
C GLU A 102 7.35 9.25 -4.98
N THR A 103 7.01 8.01 -5.35
CA THR A 103 6.24 7.69 -6.57
C THR A 103 4.73 7.61 -6.30
N SER A 104 3.90 7.80 -7.34
CA SER A 104 2.44 7.67 -7.19
C SER A 104 2.04 6.20 -7.13
N ALA A 105 1.38 5.79 -6.06
CA ALA A 105 0.87 4.43 -5.95
C ALA A 105 -0.32 4.22 -6.89
N TRP A 106 -1.16 5.24 -7.09
CA TRP A 106 -2.32 5.16 -7.98
C TRP A 106 -1.93 4.93 -9.43
N LEU A 107 -1.01 5.74 -9.96
CA LEU A 107 -0.55 5.57 -11.34
C LEU A 107 0.01 4.16 -11.53
N ARG A 108 0.85 3.68 -10.60
CA ARG A 108 1.44 2.35 -10.69
C ARG A 108 0.41 1.24 -10.70
N VAL A 109 -0.59 1.30 -9.81
CA VAL A 109 -1.67 0.29 -9.78
C VAL A 109 -2.47 0.31 -11.08
N THR A 110 -2.79 1.50 -11.62
CA THR A 110 -3.51 1.60 -12.90
C THR A 110 -2.67 1.07 -14.07
N ALA A 111 -1.37 1.33 -14.10
CA ALA A 111 -0.46 0.80 -15.12
C ALA A 111 -0.35 -0.73 -15.04
N GLN A 112 -0.20 -1.28 -13.84
CA GLN A 112 -0.13 -2.73 -13.62
C GLN A 112 -1.45 -3.42 -14.03
N ALA A 113 -2.59 -2.82 -13.68
CA ALA A 113 -3.90 -3.34 -14.08
C ALA A 113 -4.10 -3.30 -15.61
N ALA A 114 -3.64 -2.24 -16.28
CA ALA A 114 -3.66 -2.16 -17.73
C ALA A 114 -2.79 -3.25 -18.37
N ALA A 115 -1.54 -3.40 -17.92
CA ALA A 115 -0.61 -4.42 -18.41
C ALA A 115 -1.16 -5.85 -18.21
N ALA A 116 -1.76 -6.15 -17.06
CA ALA A 116 -2.37 -7.45 -16.78
C ALA A 116 -3.54 -7.77 -17.73
N ARG A 117 -4.37 -6.78 -18.04
CA ARG A 117 -5.47 -6.92 -19.02
C ARG A 117 -4.96 -7.16 -20.43
N GLU A 118 -3.88 -6.49 -20.82
CA GLU A 118 -3.23 -6.73 -22.12
C GLU A 118 -2.62 -8.12 -22.21
N ALA A 119 -1.93 -8.57 -21.16
CA ALA A 119 -1.38 -9.91 -21.09
C ALA A 119 -2.48 -10.98 -21.19
N ALA A 120 -3.57 -10.84 -20.44
CA ALA A 120 -4.69 -11.78 -20.47
C ALA A 120 -5.37 -11.87 -21.86
N ARG A 121 -5.45 -10.74 -22.58
CA ARG A 121 -5.96 -10.72 -23.97
C ARG A 121 -5.04 -11.46 -24.95
N ASN A 122 -3.73 -11.45 -24.68
CA ASN A 122 -2.72 -12.05 -25.56
C ASN A 122 -2.44 -13.52 -25.24
N VAL A 123 -3.08 -14.12 -24.22
CA VAL A 123 -2.98 -15.56 -23.94
C VAL A 123 -3.72 -16.33 -25.05
N PRO A 124 -3.04 -17.23 -25.80
CA PRO A 124 -3.69 -18.06 -26.80
C PRO A 124 -4.75 -18.95 -26.15
N LYS A 125 -5.95 -19.03 -26.74
CA LYS A 125 -6.98 -19.95 -26.24
C LYS A 125 -6.53 -21.39 -26.48
N PRO A 126 -6.65 -22.30 -25.50
CA PRO A 126 -6.38 -23.71 -25.73
C PRO A 126 -7.29 -24.22 -26.84
N GLY A 127 -6.69 -24.74 -27.93
CA GLY A 127 -7.41 -25.28 -29.09
C GLY A 127 -7.51 -24.37 -30.33
N ALA A 128 -6.83 -23.21 -30.38
CA ALA A 128 -6.71 -22.45 -31.62
C ALA A 128 -5.78 -23.18 -32.61
N PRO A 129 -6.21 -23.49 -33.86
CA PRO A 129 -5.33 -24.08 -34.87
C PRO A 129 -4.22 -23.11 -35.25
N ALA A 130 -3.03 -23.67 -35.50
CA ALA A 130 -1.81 -22.96 -35.88
C ALA A 130 -1.92 -22.27 -37.25
#